data_AF-A0A952H3A3-F1
#
_entry.id   AF-A0A952H3A3-F1
#
_cell.length_a   1.000
_cell.length_b   1.000
_cell.length_c   1.000
_cell.angle_alpha   90.00
_cell.angle_beta   90.00
_cell.angle_gamma   90.00
#
_symmetry.space_group_name_H-M   'P 1'
#
loop_
_entity.id
_entity.type
_entity.pdbx_description
1 polymer ?
#
loop_
_entity_poly.entity_id
_entity_poly.type
_entity_poly.pdbx_seq_one_letter_code
_entity_poly.pdbx_strand_id
1 'polypeptide(L)' 'MSKDTVTAVRQDGLRYQSKIGGSPFLGSGHTRSCFKCGKHRAPASLQSIRLLGRNEVVCKPNCKTLP' A
#
# COMPACT_ATOMS: atom_id res chain seq x y z
N MET A 1 -4.35 -26.34 -10.87
CA MET A 1 -2.97 -26.79 -10.61
C MET A 1 -2.13 -25.59 -10.24
N SER A 2 -1.80 -25.43 -8.95
CA SER A 2 -0.88 -24.39 -8.46
C SER A 2 0.54 -24.71 -8.92
N LYS A 3 1.22 -23.75 -9.54
CA LYS A 3 2.56 -23.93 -10.09
C LYS A 3 3.60 -23.99 -8.95
N ASP A 4 4.43 -25.03 -8.94
CA ASP A 4 5.53 -25.13 -7.97
C ASP A 4 6.52 -23.98 -8.16
N THR A 5 6.67 -23.20 -7.09
CA THR A 5 7.53 -22.01 -7.09
C THR A 5 8.96 -22.45 -6.78
N VAL A 6 9.76 -22.69 -7.82
CA VAL A 6 11.18 -23.02 -7.66
C VAL A 6 11.96 -21.71 -7.45
N THR A 7 12.40 -21.46 -6.22
CA THR A 7 13.26 -20.33 -5.88
C THR A 7 14.71 -20.83 -5.79
N ALA A 8 15.55 -20.45 -6.74
CA ALA A 8 16.99 -20.70 -6.69
C ALA A 8 17.75 -19.37 -6.54
N VAL A 9 18.71 -19.34 -5.61
CA VAL A 9 19.60 -18.19 -5.38
C VAL A 9 20.74 -18.26 -6.39
N ARG A 10 20.91 -17.23 -7.22
CA ARG A 10 22.03 -17.14 -8.16
C ARG A 10 23.31 -16.72 -7.43
N GLN A 11 24.46 -17.22 -7.90
CA GLN A 11 25.78 -16.99 -7.28
C GLN A 11 26.24 -15.52 -7.36
N ASP A 12 25.62 -14.70 -8.20
CA ASP A 12 25.87 -13.25 -8.36
C ASP A 12 25.16 -12.39 -7.29
N GLY A 13 24.45 -13.01 -6.34
CA GLY A 13 23.91 -12.33 -5.17
C GLY A 13 22.62 -11.53 -5.39
N LEU A 14 22.12 -11.40 -6.62
CA LEU A 14 20.84 -10.72 -6.88
C LEU A 14 19.66 -11.69 -6.79
N ARG A 15 18.92 -11.62 -5.68
CA ARG A 15 17.69 -12.38 -5.48
C ARG A 15 16.52 -11.73 -6.22
N TYR A 16 16.15 -12.24 -7.39
CA TYR A 16 14.75 -12.19 -7.80
C TYR A 16 14.02 -13.32 -7.07
N GLN A 17 13.57 -13.04 -5.84
CA GLN A 17 12.51 -13.85 -5.26
C GLN A 17 11.35 -13.88 -6.26
N SER A 18 10.76 -15.05 -6.47
CA SER A 18 9.44 -15.17 -7.05
C SER A 18 8.53 -14.18 -6.32
N LYS A 19 8.27 -13.01 -6.91
CA LYS A 19 7.32 -12.07 -6.36
C LYS A 19 5.99 -12.79 -6.41
N ILE A 20 5.32 -12.89 -5.26
CA ILE A 20 3.93 -13.37 -5.22
C ILE A 20 3.19 -12.53 -6.25
N GLY A 21 2.65 -13.18 -7.29
CA GLY A 21 1.97 -12.48 -8.37
C GLY A 21 0.77 -11.74 -7.79
N GLY A 22 0.78 -10.42 -7.87
CA GLY A 22 -0.28 -9.57 -7.33
C GLY A 22 0.28 -8.32 -6.67
N SER A 23 -0.51 -7.24 -6.70
CA SER A 23 -0.20 -6.07 -5.87
C SER A 23 -0.62 -6.36 -4.42
N PRO A 24 0.04 -5.77 -3.40
CA PRO A 24 -0.43 -5.87 -2.01
C PRO A 24 -1.83 -5.26 -1.82
N PHE A 25 -2.32 -4.50 -2.81
CA PHE A 25 -3.70 -4.07 -2.92
C PHE A 25 -4.52 -5.19 -3.57
N LEU A 26 -5.09 -6.05 -2.72
CA LEU A 26 -6.08 -7.04 -3.14
C LEU A 26 -7.44 -6.35 -3.33
N GLY A 27 -8.02 -6.44 -4.53
CA GLY A 27 -9.36 -5.89 -4.84
C GLY A 27 -9.37 -4.72 -5.82
N SER A 28 -10.52 -4.05 -5.97
CA SER A 28 -10.64 -2.85 -6.80
C SER A 28 -9.77 -1.74 -6.18
N GLY A 29 -8.69 -1.36 -6.86
CA GLY A 29 -7.59 -0.50 -6.37
C GLY A 29 -7.95 0.93 -5.99
N HIS A 30 -9.15 1.19 -5.47
CA HIS A 30 -9.65 2.50 -5.05
C HIS A 30 -9.29 2.79 -3.60
N THR A 31 -8.03 2.62 -3.20
CA THR A 31 -7.53 3.09 -1.89
C THR A 31 -6.45 4.14 -2.08
N ARG A 32 -6.36 5.08 -1.14
CA ARG A 32 -5.34 6.14 -1.11
C ARG A 32 -4.61 6.12 0.22
N SER A 33 -3.32 6.49 0.22
CA SER A 33 -2.54 6.59 1.45
C SER A 33 -2.87 7.87 2.23
N CYS A 34 -2.88 7.76 3.55
CA CYS A 34 -2.94 8.92 4.44
C CYS A 34 -1.56 9.58 4.51
N PHE A 35 -1.47 10.89 4.25
CA PHE A 35 -0.21 11.65 4.31
C PHE A 35 0.46 11.59 5.69
N LYS A 36 -0.32 11.44 6.77
CA LYS A 36 0.19 11.41 8.15
C LYS A 36 0.66 10.03 8.62
N CYS A 37 -0.07 8.95 8.33
CA CYS A 37 0.25 7.62 8.85
C CYS A 37 0.67 6.61 7.77
N GLY A 38 0.66 6.98 6.50
CA GLY A 38 1.07 6.14 5.37
C GLY A 38 0.11 5.01 5.01
N LYS A 39 -0.81 4.62 5.91
CA LYS A 39 -1.76 3.51 5.66
C LYS A 39 -2.71 3.83 4.51
N HIS A 40 -2.95 2.84 3.65
CA HIS A 40 -3.95 2.91 2.59
C HIS A 40 -5.35 2.73 3.15
N ARG A 41 -6.26 3.59 2.71
CA ARG A 41 -7.62 3.70 3.21
C ARG A 41 -8.60 3.96 2.08
N ALA A 42 -9.87 3.63 2.29
CA ALA A 42 -10.94 3.98 1.36
C ALA A 42 -11.10 5.52 1.30
N PRO A 43 -11.39 6.12 0.14
CA PRO A 43 -11.56 7.57 -0.01
C PRO A 43 -12.56 8.18 0.97
N ALA A 44 -13.62 7.45 1.32
CA ALA A 44 -14.65 7.89 2.28
C ALA A 44 -14.12 8.06 3.73
N SER A 45 -13.01 7.39 4.07
CA SER A 45 -12.36 7.47 5.38
C SER A 45 -11.21 8.49 5.44
N LEU A 46 -11.02 9.25 4.36
CA LEU A 46 -10.04 10.31 4.24
C LEU A 46 -10.73 11.68 4.18
N GLN A 47 -10.00 12.72 4.54
CA GLN A 47 -10.39 14.12 4.41
C GLN A 47 -9.22 14.92 3.83
N SER A 48 -9.52 15.98 3.07
CA SER A 48 -8.52 16.90 2.56
C SER A 48 -8.19 17.98 3.59
N ILE A 49 -6.91 18.30 3.74
CA ILE A 49 -6.42 19.41 4.57
C ILE A 49 -5.41 20.22 3.78
N ARG A 50 -5.34 21.52 4.07
CA ARG A 50 -4.35 22.42 3.48
C ARG A 50 -3.09 22.41 4.35
N LEU A 51 -1.97 21.93 3.82
CA LEU A 51 -0.66 21.91 4.49
C LEU A 51 0.39 22.56 3.58
N LEU A 52 1.08 23.59 4.08
CA LEU A 52 2.18 24.26 3.37
C LEU A 52 1.85 24.65 1.92
N GLY A 53 0.64 25.16 1.68
CA GLY A 53 0.23 25.55 0.33
C GLY A 53 -0.05 24.37 -0.62
N ARG A 54 -0.22 23.14 -0.10
CA ARG A 54 -0.69 21.96 -0.84
C ARG A 54 -1.93 21.34 -0.17
N ASN A 55 -2.78 20.71 -0.96
CA ASN A 55 -3.91 19.94 -0.44
C ASN A 55 -3.45 18.51 -0.26
N GLU A 56 -3.37 18.07 0.98
CA GLU A 56 -2.99 16.70 1.35
C GLU A 56 -4.19 15.95 1.90
N VAL A 57 -4.19 14.62 1.75
CA VAL A 57 -5.26 13.75 2.25
C VAL A 57 -4.83 13.03 3.53
N VAL A 58 -5.65 13.09 4.56
CA VAL A 58 -5.38 12.46 5.87
C VAL A 58 -6.60 11.68 6.35
N CYS A 59 -6.41 10.78 7.32
CA CYS A 59 -7.51 10.03 7.94
C CYS A 59 -8.57 10.95 8.57
N LYS A 60 -9.84 10.55 8.43
CA LYS A 60 -11.00 11.15 9.10
C LYS A 60 -11.50 10.22 10.23
N PRO A 61 -11.73 10.71 11.47
CA PRO A 61 -11.35 12.01 12.01
C PRO A 61 -9.86 12.12 12.36
N ASN A 62 -9.20 11.00 12.68
CA ASN A 62 -7.78 10.95 12.99
C ASN A 62 -7.17 9.58 12.62
N CYS A 63 -5.85 9.44 12.77
CA CYS A 63 -5.13 8.20 12.40
C CYS A 63 -5.25 7.06 13.43
N LYS A 64 -5.75 7.34 14.64
CA LYS A 64 -5.86 6.38 15.73
C LYS A 64 -7.18 5.61 15.71
N THR A 65 -8.23 6.19 15.13
CA THR A 65 -9.59 5.64 15.13
C THR A 65 -9.86 4.61 14.03
N LEU A 66 -8.88 4.31 13.17
CA LEU A 66 -9.03 3.37 12.06
C LEU A 66 -8.03 2.23 12.24
N PRO A 67 -8.47 0.96 12.36
CA PRO A 67 -7.59 -0.21 12.52
C PRO A 67 -6.58 -0.30 11.36
#